data_AF-A0A349GM87-F1
#
_entry.id   AF-A0A349GM87-F1
#
_cell.length_a   1.000
_cell.length_b   1.000
_cell.length_c   1.000
_cell.angle_alpha   90.00
_cell.angle_beta   90.00
_cell.angle_gamma   90.00
#
_symmetry.space_group_name_H-M   'P 1'
#
loop_
_entity.id
_entity.type
_entity.pdbx_description
1 polymer ?
#
loop_
_entity_poly.entity_id
_entity_poly.type
_entity_poly.pdbx_seq_one_letter_code
_entity_poly.pdbx_strand_id
1 'polypeptide(L)'
;MEIILGDFLKEFSIDSDERIKRGLLYKITHSTSFSKILFYVKYDSIVPFSSVTEFEKNMREKFGMEEFYLKCSYPPELFTIDYYGELIQNLKRNISFVNGFFDNSEAVISDNTLRIKLKNGGYDILQKANFTTETSKFIYSEFGREINVELCGELEQSDDDYNNMIKTALDEIPKHYEPQEKEEPVHEAPHSVVSDAENLDINEVDSDNRDVIKGRRIRDSYISISEAFASHMNENVVICADVFDMDRRELRNNKTVLTFTVTDYTGSLIVKVFEKNEDIEHIGYDRIKKGSTIMVRGKLGYDTFSNDYSIMPDSIVLTKRIQKKDTAEKKRVELHMHTSMSAMDAVTPASVIVKRAYEWGHPAVAITDHGIVQAFPEAMNTVESIDDENFKVIYGCEAYVVNDTDPVFIISEPDERSYNDEIIIFDVETTGLSPQKHRLTEIGAVKIRNMQIIDSFDTFVNPEMDIPAEITELTGIDSQKVADAPKEAEALGMFMDFCGKNPVLVAHNASFDTSFINEVKKRHNIEFD
;
A
#
# COMPACT_ATOMS: atom_id res chain seq x y z
N MET A 1 1.37 41.64 2.62
CA MET A 1 2.25 42.27 3.61
C MET A 1 3.55 41.49 3.53
N GLU A 2 4.62 42.06 3.00
CA GLU A 2 5.91 41.35 2.86
C GLU A 2 6.76 41.63 4.11
N ILE A 3 6.89 40.63 4.97
CA ILE A 3 7.66 40.71 6.23
C ILE A 3 8.82 39.73 6.14
N ILE A 4 10.00 40.13 6.63
CA ILE A 4 11.14 39.21 6.76
C ILE A 4 10.79 38.14 7.80
N LEU A 5 10.83 36.87 7.39
CA LEU A 5 10.39 35.73 8.22
C LEU A 5 11.16 35.66 9.55
N GLY A 6 12.47 35.92 9.53
CA GLY A 6 13.29 35.95 10.75
C GLY A 6 12.87 37.04 11.74
N ASP A 7 12.45 38.21 11.26
CA ASP A 7 11.96 39.29 12.12
C ASP A 7 10.58 38.97 12.70
N PHE A 8 9.71 38.34 11.90
CA PHE A 8 8.42 37.84 12.36
C PHE A 8 8.57 36.78 13.46
N LEU A 9 9.60 35.93 13.36
CA LEU A 9 9.85 34.82 14.28
C LEU A 9 10.75 35.17 15.48
N LYS A 10 11.22 36.41 15.57
CA LYS A 10 12.20 36.85 16.57
C LYS A 10 11.75 36.64 18.01
N GLU A 11 10.46 36.80 18.28
CA GLU A 11 9.87 36.61 19.61
C GLU A 11 9.73 35.12 19.99
N PHE A 12 9.76 34.23 19.01
CA PHE A 12 9.54 32.79 19.20
C PHE A 12 10.85 32.00 19.38
N SER A 13 12.03 32.64 19.25
CA SER A 13 13.35 32.03 19.48
C SER A 13 13.56 30.70 18.71
N ILE A 14 13.15 30.64 17.44
CA ILE A 14 13.24 29.42 16.62
C ILE A 14 14.63 29.33 15.99
N ASP A 15 15.29 28.20 16.19
CA ASP A 15 16.54 27.91 15.48
C ASP A 15 16.22 27.42 14.06
N SER A 16 16.88 28.02 13.08
CA SER A 16 16.64 27.76 11.66
C SER A 16 17.80 28.27 10.81
N ASP A 17 18.00 27.63 9.66
CA ASP A 17 18.96 28.06 8.64
C ASP A 17 18.81 29.56 8.34
N GLU A 18 19.92 30.28 8.22
CA GLU A 18 19.94 31.71 7.91
C GLU A 18 19.25 32.03 6.57
N ARG A 19 19.23 31.09 5.63
CA ARG A 19 18.49 31.20 4.36
C ARG A 19 16.99 31.27 4.60
N ILE A 20 16.46 30.49 5.54
CA ILE A 20 15.02 30.48 5.87
C ILE A 20 14.61 31.82 6.49
N LYS A 21 15.44 32.37 7.38
CA LYS A 21 15.17 33.63 8.08
C LYS A 21 15.09 34.84 7.12
N ARG A 22 15.84 34.81 6.02
CA ARG A 22 15.86 35.90 5.01
C ARG A 22 14.64 35.92 4.09
N GLY A 23 13.79 34.90 4.15
CA GLY A 23 12.60 34.81 3.30
C GLY A 23 11.59 35.93 3.57
N LEU A 24 10.89 36.36 2.52
CA LEU A 24 9.82 37.35 2.59
C LEU A 24 8.47 36.65 2.71
N LEU A 25 7.92 36.59 3.92
CA LEU A 25 6.59 36.08 4.22
C LEU A 25 5.55 37.03 3.65
N TYR A 26 4.70 36.55 2.75
CA TYR A 26 3.71 37.39 2.07
C TYR A 26 2.26 36.97 2.31
N LYS A 27 2.03 35.71 2.72
CA LYS A 27 0.70 35.16 3.02
C LYS A 27 0.80 34.08 4.09
N ILE A 28 -0.16 34.07 5.01
CA ILE A 28 -0.37 33.01 5.98
C ILE A 28 -1.81 32.51 5.80
N THR A 29 -2.00 31.20 5.72
CA THR A 29 -3.33 30.59 5.79
C THR A 29 -3.37 29.56 6.92
N HIS A 30 -4.56 29.33 7.46
CA HIS A 30 -4.79 28.37 8.52
C HIS A 30 -6.12 27.63 8.28
N SER A 31 -6.23 26.40 8.78
CA SER A 31 -7.52 25.71 8.85
C SER A 31 -8.41 26.35 9.91
N THR A 32 -9.73 26.19 9.78
CA THR A 32 -10.74 26.73 10.73
C THR A 32 -10.54 26.23 12.16
N SER A 33 -9.96 25.03 12.31
CA SER A 33 -9.60 24.40 13.58
C SER A 33 -8.22 24.80 14.11
N PHE A 34 -7.44 25.59 13.37
CA PHE A 34 -6.02 25.90 13.63
C PHE A 34 -5.09 24.68 13.73
N SER A 35 -5.53 23.50 13.29
CA SER A 35 -4.69 22.30 13.23
C SER A 35 -3.62 22.36 12.15
N LYS A 36 -3.83 23.16 11.10
CA LYS A 36 -2.93 23.32 9.96
C LYS A 36 -2.63 24.79 9.70
N ILE A 37 -1.34 25.13 9.57
CA ILE A 37 -0.89 26.46 9.16
C ILE A 37 0.06 26.36 7.97
N LEU A 38 -0.12 27.24 6.97
CA LEU A 38 0.74 27.36 5.81
C LEU A 38 1.33 28.77 5.74
N PHE A 39 2.65 28.83 5.66
CA PHE A 39 3.40 30.08 5.45
C PHE A 39 3.87 30.13 4.01
N TYR A 40 3.50 31.18 3.29
CA TYR A 40 3.96 31.40 1.91
C TYR A 40 5.07 32.44 1.91
N VAL A 41 6.26 32.03 1.50
CA VAL A 41 7.49 32.80 1.67
C VAL A 41 8.27 32.84 0.36
N LYS A 42 8.68 34.04 -0.06
CA LYS A 42 9.55 34.23 -1.23
C LYS A 42 11.01 34.18 -0.81
N TYR A 43 11.83 33.51 -1.60
CA TYR A 43 13.28 33.41 -1.40
C TYR A 43 14.03 33.83 -2.65
N ASP A 44 15.20 34.44 -2.47
CA ASP A 44 16.13 34.87 -3.53
C ASP A 44 17.12 33.77 -3.94
N SER A 45 17.11 32.65 -3.22
CA SER A 45 18.00 31.51 -3.38
C SER A 45 17.28 30.23 -2.96
N ILE A 46 17.67 29.09 -3.56
CA ILE A 46 17.06 27.79 -3.23
C ILE A 46 17.36 27.43 -1.77
N VAL A 47 16.30 27.09 -1.03
CA VAL A 47 16.41 26.57 0.33
C VAL A 47 16.38 25.03 0.24
N PRO A 48 17.39 24.32 0.81
CA PRO A 48 17.41 22.87 0.79
C PRO A 48 16.21 22.25 1.52
N PHE A 49 15.71 21.12 1.02
CA PHE A 49 14.57 20.40 1.60
C PHE A 49 14.79 20.01 3.06
N SER A 50 16.01 19.61 3.44
CA SER A 50 16.36 19.28 4.82
C SER A 50 16.16 20.46 5.76
N SER A 51 16.56 21.66 5.35
CA SER A 51 16.36 22.88 6.12
C SER A 51 14.88 23.23 6.27
N VAL A 52 14.09 23.07 5.21
CA VAL A 52 12.63 23.31 5.24
C VAL A 52 11.93 22.35 6.20
N THR A 53 12.23 21.07 6.11
CA THR A 53 11.60 20.03 6.95
C THR A 53 11.99 20.14 8.43
N GLU A 54 13.25 20.49 8.72
CA GLU A 54 13.70 20.79 10.08
C GLU A 54 12.97 22.02 10.66
N PHE A 55 12.87 23.09 9.87
CA PHE A 55 12.13 24.28 10.28
C PHE A 55 10.65 24.00 10.56
N GLU A 56 9.97 23.28 9.68
CA GLU A 56 8.56 22.91 9.89
C GLU A 56 8.37 22.04 11.13
N LYS A 57 9.29 21.11 11.40
CA LYS A 57 9.28 20.30 12.63
C LYS A 57 9.41 21.19 13.88
N ASN A 58 10.37 22.12 13.88
CA ASN A 58 10.57 23.06 14.98
C ASN A 58 9.33 23.94 15.21
N MET A 59 8.65 24.34 14.13
CA MET A 59 7.40 25.10 14.20
C MET A 59 6.25 24.26 14.80
N ARG A 60 6.07 23.01 14.37
CA ARG A 60 5.05 22.11 14.96
C ARG A 60 5.25 21.94 16.46
N GLU A 61 6.49 21.70 16.89
CA GLU A 61 6.83 21.50 18.30
C GLU A 61 6.60 22.76 19.14
N LYS A 62 7.00 23.94 18.64
CA LYS A 62 6.83 25.20 19.39
C LYS A 62 5.40 25.71 19.47
N PHE A 63 4.65 25.56 18.39
CA PHE A 63 3.26 26.06 18.32
C PHE A 63 2.23 25.02 18.76
N GLY A 64 2.64 23.77 19.01
CA GLY A 64 1.75 22.70 19.45
C GLY A 64 0.70 22.33 18.40
N MET A 65 1.09 22.35 17.12
CA MET A 65 0.19 22.15 15.98
C MET A 65 0.46 20.83 15.28
N GLU A 66 -0.60 20.22 14.74
CA GLU A 66 -0.52 18.95 14.01
C GLU A 66 0.23 19.11 12.69
N GLU A 67 -0.11 20.17 11.94
CA GLU A 67 0.44 20.41 10.61
C GLU A 67 0.98 21.84 10.45
N PHE A 68 2.24 21.95 10.03
CA PHE A 68 2.85 23.21 9.63
C PHE A 68 3.60 23.00 8.31
N TYR A 69 3.35 23.86 7.33
CA TYR A 69 3.99 23.81 6.02
C TYR A 69 4.59 25.16 5.64
N LEU A 70 5.84 25.14 5.18
CA LEU A 70 6.49 26.28 4.55
C LEU A 70 6.40 26.12 3.04
N LYS A 71 5.61 26.97 2.38
CA LYS A 71 5.48 27.04 0.93
C LYS A 71 6.47 28.07 0.40
N CYS A 72 7.60 27.56 -0.10
CA CYS A 72 8.62 28.37 -0.74
C CYS A 72 8.15 28.84 -2.12
N SER A 73 8.56 30.05 -2.49
CA SER A 73 8.41 30.58 -3.84
C SER A 73 9.73 31.21 -4.27
N TYR A 74 10.16 30.88 -5.48
CA TYR A 74 11.46 31.28 -6.02
C TYR A 74 11.27 32.01 -7.36
N PRO A 75 12.21 32.88 -7.76
CA PRO A 75 12.26 33.42 -9.11
C PRO A 75 12.39 32.33 -10.19
N PRO A 76 11.76 32.48 -11.37
CA PRO A 76 11.80 31.48 -12.45
C PRO A 76 13.21 31.06 -12.89
N GLU A 77 14.17 31.98 -12.81
CA GLU A 77 15.57 31.79 -13.18
C GLU A 77 16.33 30.79 -12.29
N LEU A 78 15.82 30.52 -11.08
CA LEU A 78 16.44 29.55 -10.17
C LEU A 78 16.06 28.10 -10.51
N PHE A 79 15.08 27.87 -11.38
CA PHE A 79 14.75 26.53 -11.81
C PHE A 79 15.78 26.00 -12.82
N THR A 80 16.81 25.32 -12.32
CA THR A 80 17.86 24.64 -13.10
C THR A 80 17.85 23.13 -12.82
N ILE A 81 18.63 22.37 -13.59
CA ILE A 81 18.73 20.91 -13.40
C ILE A 81 19.26 20.52 -12.00
N ASP A 82 20.03 21.40 -11.37
CA ASP A 82 20.56 21.17 -10.02
C ASP A 82 19.44 21.09 -8.97
N TYR A 83 18.27 21.68 -9.25
CA TYR A 83 17.09 21.58 -8.38
C TYR A 83 16.37 20.22 -8.47
N TYR A 84 16.70 19.37 -9.46
CA TYR A 84 15.97 18.11 -9.69
C TYR A 84 15.92 17.20 -8.46
N GLY A 85 17.02 17.09 -7.70
CA GLY A 85 17.06 16.29 -6.48
C GLY A 85 16.09 16.80 -5.41
N GLU A 86 16.02 18.11 -5.22
CA GLU A 86 15.12 18.78 -4.27
C GLU A 86 13.66 18.67 -4.74
N LEU A 87 13.41 18.82 -6.04
CA LEU A 87 12.10 18.64 -6.66
C LEU A 87 11.52 17.24 -6.37
N ILE A 88 12.31 16.18 -6.55
CA ILE A 88 11.86 14.81 -6.29
C ILE A 88 11.55 14.60 -4.80
N GLN A 89 12.36 15.14 -3.89
CA GLN A 89 12.08 15.05 -2.45
C GLN A 89 10.76 15.77 -2.08
N ASN A 90 10.54 16.96 -2.65
CA ASN A 90 9.29 17.69 -2.48
C ASN A 90 8.08 16.96 -3.09
N LEU A 91 8.24 16.31 -4.24
CA LEU A 91 7.18 15.52 -4.87
C LEU A 91 6.88 14.23 -4.09
N LYS A 92 7.89 13.51 -3.58
CA LYS A 92 7.70 12.34 -2.70
C LYS A 92 6.87 12.66 -1.46
N ARG A 93 6.97 13.90 -0.95
CA ARG A 93 6.15 14.39 0.17
C ARG A 93 4.69 14.64 -0.20
N ASN A 94 4.41 15.08 -1.43
CA ASN A 94 3.07 15.45 -1.87
C ASN A 94 2.35 14.32 -2.63
N ILE A 95 3.09 13.30 -3.10
CA ILE A 95 2.59 12.23 -3.97
C ILE A 95 3.06 10.87 -3.44
N SER A 96 2.18 10.14 -2.76
CA SER A 96 2.50 8.93 -1.99
C SER A 96 3.04 7.75 -2.82
N PHE A 97 2.65 7.64 -4.10
CA PHE A 97 3.05 6.53 -4.98
C PHE A 97 4.39 6.74 -5.70
N VAL A 98 5.05 7.89 -5.54
CA VAL A 98 6.31 8.24 -6.24
C VAL A 98 7.53 7.51 -5.65
N ASN A 99 7.39 6.88 -4.48
CA ASN A 99 8.47 6.17 -3.81
C ASN A 99 8.98 4.96 -4.64
N GLY A 100 10.29 4.93 -4.89
CA GLY A 100 10.98 3.85 -5.61
C GLY A 100 11.16 4.07 -7.13
N PHE A 101 10.25 4.79 -7.80
CA PHE A 101 10.31 4.94 -9.27
C PHE A 101 11.44 5.86 -9.77
N PHE A 102 11.83 6.84 -8.96
CA PHE A 102 12.82 7.87 -9.35
C PHE A 102 14.22 7.60 -8.79
N ASP A 103 14.42 6.46 -8.12
CA ASP A 103 15.72 6.09 -7.59
C ASP A 103 16.68 5.80 -8.76
N ASN A 104 17.82 6.52 -8.79
CA ASN A 104 18.78 6.55 -9.91
C ASN A 104 18.26 7.14 -11.24
N SER A 105 17.12 7.84 -11.23
CA SER A 105 16.61 8.54 -12.42
C SER A 105 17.53 9.69 -12.85
N GLU A 106 17.62 9.93 -14.15
CA GLU A 106 18.40 11.01 -14.73
C GLU A 106 17.45 12.02 -15.38
N ALA A 107 17.67 13.32 -15.19
CA ALA A 107 16.85 14.35 -15.80
C ALA A 107 17.68 15.30 -16.67
N VAL A 108 17.08 15.78 -17.75
CA VAL A 108 17.66 16.79 -18.63
C VAL A 108 16.60 17.83 -18.93
N ILE A 109 16.97 19.11 -18.88
CA ILE A 109 16.12 20.21 -19.28
C ILE A 109 16.58 20.69 -20.67
N SER A 110 15.68 20.61 -21.65
CA SER A 110 15.89 21.11 -23.02
C SER A 110 14.62 21.75 -23.54
N ASP A 111 14.71 22.91 -24.21
CA ASP A 111 13.59 23.56 -24.90
C ASP A 111 12.28 23.63 -24.08
N ASN A 112 12.39 24.17 -22.87
CA ASN A 112 11.27 24.31 -21.93
C ASN A 112 10.55 22.99 -21.58
N THR A 113 11.28 21.87 -21.67
CA THR A 113 10.81 20.53 -21.35
C THR A 113 11.79 19.87 -20.38
N LEU A 114 11.29 19.39 -19.24
CA LEU A 114 11.98 18.54 -18.30
C LEU A 114 11.77 17.08 -18.71
N ARG A 115 12.81 16.46 -19.26
CA ARG A 115 12.80 15.03 -19.61
C ARG A 115 13.40 14.23 -18.47
N ILE A 116 12.60 13.33 -17.90
CA ILE A 116 13.02 12.46 -16.80
C ILE A 116 13.16 11.03 -17.35
N LYS A 117 14.38 10.51 -17.32
CA LYS A 117 14.72 9.14 -17.70
C LYS A 117 14.59 8.21 -16.49
N LEU A 118 13.59 7.34 -16.53
CA LEU A 118 13.36 6.27 -15.56
C LEU A 118 14.29 5.09 -15.85
N LYS A 119 14.82 4.46 -14.79
CA LYS A 119 15.68 3.27 -14.89
C LYS A 119 15.04 1.98 -14.38
N ASN A 120 13.97 2.07 -13.57
CA ASN A 120 13.37 0.92 -12.87
C ASN A 120 11.91 0.66 -13.31
N GLY A 121 11.54 1.00 -14.55
CA GLY A 121 10.16 0.87 -15.05
C GLY A 121 9.18 1.87 -14.42
N GLY A 122 7.87 1.56 -14.47
CA GLY A 122 6.81 2.36 -13.83
C GLY A 122 6.19 3.48 -14.69
N TYR A 123 6.53 3.55 -15.99
CA TYR A 123 6.02 4.57 -16.91
C TYR A 123 4.47 4.60 -16.95
N ASP A 124 3.82 3.44 -17.10
CA ASP A 124 2.36 3.35 -17.20
C ASP A 124 1.64 3.76 -15.91
N ILE A 125 2.24 3.44 -14.76
CA ILE A 125 1.71 3.81 -13.45
C ILE A 125 1.78 5.33 -13.27
N LEU A 126 2.92 5.94 -13.61
CA LEU A 126 3.13 7.38 -13.53
C LEU A 126 2.26 8.15 -14.54
N GLN A 127 2.04 7.59 -15.74
CA GLN A 127 1.10 8.12 -16.74
C GLN A 127 -0.35 8.08 -16.24
N LYS A 128 -0.83 6.92 -15.78
CA LYS A 128 -2.19 6.76 -15.25
C LYS A 128 -2.46 7.68 -14.05
N ALA A 129 -1.43 7.97 -13.26
CA ALA A 129 -1.53 8.85 -12.11
C ALA A 129 -1.28 10.34 -12.43
N ASN A 130 -1.23 10.73 -13.72
CA ASN A 130 -1.04 12.11 -14.19
C ASN A 130 0.21 12.82 -13.62
N PHE A 131 1.28 12.07 -13.37
CA PHE A 131 2.49 12.58 -12.72
C PHE A 131 3.13 13.77 -13.46
N THR A 132 3.17 13.73 -14.78
CA THR A 132 3.76 14.78 -15.63
C THR A 132 3.03 16.12 -15.46
N THR A 133 1.69 16.09 -15.45
CA THR A 133 0.86 17.27 -15.24
C THR A 133 1.00 17.83 -13.84
N GLU A 134 0.98 16.98 -12.80
CA GLU A 134 1.12 17.44 -11.41
C GLU A 134 2.51 18.01 -11.13
N THR A 135 3.55 17.43 -11.72
CA THR A 135 4.92 17.97 -11.62
C THR A 135 5.04 19.34 -12.28
N SER A 136 4.42 19.52 -13.45
CA SER A 136 4.39 20.82 -14.14
C SER A 136 3.67 21.89 -13.31
N LYS A 137 2.49 21.56 -12.74
CA LYS A 137 1.75 22.44 -11.84
C LYS A 137 2.56 22.81 -10.58
N PHE A 138 3.27 21.84 -10.01
CA PHE A 138 4.11 22.07 -8.84
C PHE A 138 5.22 23.08 -9.15
N ILE A 139 5.96 22.87 -10.25
CA ILE A 139 7.02 23.79 -10.70
C ILE A 139 6.45 25.18 -10.98
N TYR A 140 5.29 25.28 -11.62
CA TYR A 140 4.62 26.56 -11.83
C TYR A 140 4.24 27.25 -10.51
N SER A 141 3.73 26.51 -9.53
CA SER A 141 3.34 27.08 -8.24
C SER A 141 4.53 27.60 -7.42
N GLU A 142 5.69 26.96 -7.55
CA GLU A 142 6.88 27.26 -6.76
C GLU A 142 7.77 28.31 -7.46
N PHE A 143 7.94 28.21 -8.78
CA PHE A 143 8.85 29.07 -9.55
C PHE A 143 8.14 30.05 -10.50
N GLY A 144 6.82 29.94 -10.69
CA GLY A 144 6.08 30.73 -11.68
C GLY A 144 6.48 30.42 -13.13
N ARG A 145 7.12 29.26 -13.36
CA ARG A 145 7.65 28.84 -14.66
C ARG A 145 6.81 27.73 -15.25
N GLU A 146 6.28 27.96 -16.45
CA GLU A 146 5.62 26.91 -17.23
C GLU A 146 6.68 26.03 -17.89
N ILE A 147 6.66 24.73 -17.57
CA ILE A 147 7.57 23.76 -18.15
C ILE A 147 6.80 22.48 -18.48
N ASN A 148 7.06 21.90 -19.65
CA ASN A 148 6.51 20.60 -20.01
C ASN A 148 7.32 19.50 -19.33
N VAL A 149 6.67 18.45 -18.84
CA VAL A 149 7.36 17.32 -18.19
C VAL A 149 7.11 16.07 -19.03
N GLU A 150 8.18 15.44 -19.48
CA GLU A 150 8.15 14.22 -20.28
C GLU A 150 8.89 13.10 -19.52
N LEU A 151 8.28 11.92 -19.47
CA LEU A 151 8.94 10.71 -18.98
C LEU A 151 9.52 9.95 -20.16
N CYS A 152 10.75 9.48 -20.02
CA CYS A 152 11.44 8.62 -20.98
C CYS A 152 12.01 7.42 -20.21
N GLY A 153 12.17 6.26 -20.85
CA GLY A 153 12.67 5.06 -20.18
C GLY A 153 12.53 3.86 -21.11
N GLU A 154 13.14 2.73 -20.76
CA GLU A 154 12.93 1.49 -21.52
C GLU A 154 11.43 1.17 -21.54
N LEU A 155 10.84 1.42 -22.71
CA LEU A 155 9.52 1.00 -23.10
C LEU A 155 9.52 -0.52 -23.06
N GLU A 156 8.59 -1.07 -22.28
CA GLU A 156 8.15 -2.47 -22.33
C GLU A 156 9.31 -3.48 -22.33
N GLN A 157 9.58 -4.13 -21.19
CA GLN A 157 9.98 -5.54 -21.32
C GLN A 157 8.85 -6.21 -22.10
N SER A 158 9.16 -6.68 -23.31
CA SER A 158 8.15 -7.34 -24.14
C SER A 158 7.53 -8.48 -23.33
N ASP A 159 6.24 -8.77 -23.55
CA ASP A 159 5.61 -9.96 -22.96
C ASP A 159 6.45 -11.21 -23.24
N ASP A 160 7.19 -11.25 -24.35
CA ASP A 160 8.11 -12.34 -24.70
C ASP A 160 9.36 -12.41 -23.80
N ASP A 161 9.93 -11.27 -23.37
CA ASP A 161 11.07 -11.24 -22.45
C ASP A 161 10.65 -11.52 -20.99
N TYR A 162 9.48 -11.02 -20.59
CA TYR A 162 8.85 -11.35 -19.30
C TYR A 162 8.49 -12.84 -19.25
N ASN A 163 7.87 -13.38 -20.30
CA ASN A 163 7.57 -14.80 -20.43
C ASN A 163 8.84 -15.64 -20.52
N ASN A 164 9.92 -15.17 -21.16
CA ASN A 164 11.20 -15.88 -21.20
C ASN A 164 11.92 -15.86 -19.83
N MET A 165 11.84 -14.77 -19.07
CA MET A 165 12.32 -14.72 -17.69
C MET A 165 11.52 -15.66 -16.78
N ILE A 166 10.19 -15.67 -16.90
CA ILE A 166 9.31 -16.61 -16.17
C ILE A 166 9.62 -18.05 -16.58
N LYS A 167 9.82 -18.32 -17.86
CA LYS A 167 10.10 -19.67 -18.37
C LYS A 167 11.47 -20.17 -17.94
N THR A 168 12.47 -19.28 -17.92
CA THR A 168 13.81 -19.59 -17.38
C THR A 168 13.74 -19.85 -15.88
N ALA A 169 12.99 -19.04 -15.13
CA ALA A 169 12.75 -19.26 -13.70
C ALA A 169 11.94 -20.54 -13.42
N LEU A 170 10.97 -20.90 -14.28
CA LEU A 170 10.18 -22.14 -14.18
C LEU A 170 10.99 -23.39 -14.55
N ASP A 171 11.92 -23.29 -15.50
CA ASP A 171 12.83 -24.37 -15.90
C ASP A 171 13.94 -24.60 -14.85
N GLU A 172 14.25 -23.60 -14.02
CA GLU A 172 15.18 -23.70 -12.88
C GLU A 172 14.53 -24.27 -11.60
N ILE A 173 13.20 -24.34 -11.53
CA ILE A 173 12.49 -25.03 -10.46
C ILE A 173 12.67 -26.55 -10.65
N PRO A 174 13.18 -27.29 -9.65
CA PRO A 174 13.29 -28.74 -9.76
C PRO A 174 11.90 -29.35 -9.96
N LYS A 175 11.68 -29.99 -11.11
CA LYS A 175 10.44 -30.71 -11.43
C LYS A 175 10.19 -31.78 -10.37
N HIS A 176 9.26 -31.51 -9.45
CA HIS A 176 8.79 -32.51 -8.50
C HIS A 176 7.32 -32.87 -8.72
N TYR A 177 7.19 -34.13 -9.15
CA TYR A 177 6.16 -35.11 -8.84
C TYR A 177 4.70 -34.66 -8.88
N GLU A 178 4.02 -34.99 -9.98
CA GLU A 178 2.55 -35.07 -10.02
C GLU A 178 2.07 -36.20 -9.09
N PRO A 179 1.26 -35.91 -8.05
CA PRO A 179 0.60 -36.95 -7.27
C PRO A 179 -0.47 -37.61 -8.12
N GLN A 180 -0.44 -38.94 -8.22
CA GLN A 180 -1.57 -39.69 -8.78
C GLN A 180 -2.80 -39.51 -7.88
N GLU A 181 -3.92 -39.10 -8.47
CA GLU A 181 -5.23 -39.02 -7.83
C GLU A 181 -5.59 -40.38 -7.21
N LYS A 182 -5.64 -40.43 -5.89
CA LYS A 182 -6.41 -41.42 -5.15
C LYS A 182 -7.67 -40.74 -4.65
N GLU A 183 -8.82 -41.25 -5.07
CA GLU A 183 -10.10 -40.93 -4.47
C GLU A 183 -10.07 -41.32 -2.99
N GLU A 184 -10.21 -40.34 -2.11
CA GLU A 184 -10.48 -40.56 -0.68
C GLU A 184 -11.72 -39.77 -0.22
N PRO A 185 -12.45 -40.31 0.77
CA PRO A 185 -13.85 -40.02 1.00
C PRO A 185 -14.06 -38.69 1.75
N VAL A 186 -15.27 -38.14 1.59
CA VAL A 186 -15.75 -36.93 2.26
C VAL A 186 -15.56 -37.06 3.78
N HIS A 187 -14.59 -36.30 4.31
CA HIS A 187 -14.44 -36.06 5.74
C HIS A 187 -14.80 -34.60 6.05
N GLU A 188 -15.61 -34.41 7.09
CA GLU A 188 -15.97 -33.11 7.65
C GLU A 188 -14.71 -32.28 7.96
N ALA A 189 -14.84 -30.96 7.79
CA ALA A 189 -13.76 -30.00 7.96
C ALA A 189 -13.04 -30.18 9.32
N PRO A 190 -11.70 -30.37 9.35
CA PRO A 190 -10.98 -30.39 10.60
C PRO A 190 -10.97 -28.98 11.20
N HIS A 191 -11.31 -28.91 12.49
CA HIS A 191 -11.03 -27.76 13.33
C HIS A 191 -9.59 -27.29 13.11
N SER A 192 -9.42 -25.99 12.84
CA SER A 192 -8.13 -25.33 12.79
C SER A 192 -7.48 -25.41 14.17
N VAL A 193 -6.50 -26.30 14.32
CA VAL A 193 -5.58 -26.28 15.46
C VAL A 193 -4.61 -25.14 15.18
N VAL A 194 -4.84 -24.01 15.84
CA VAL A 194 -3.95 -22.85 15.86
C VAL A 194 -2.62 -23.32 16.43
N SER A 195 -1.56 -23.32 15.62
CA SER A 195 -0.20 -23.49 16.12
C SER A 195 0.22 -22.19 16.80
N ASP A 196 0.50 -22.25 18.11
CA ASP A 196 1.09 -21.17 18.92
C ASP A 196 2.55 -20.88 18.48
N ALA A 197 2.73 -20.40 17.25
CA ALA A 197 3.98 -19.80 16.82
C ALA A 197 3.99 -18.34 17.29
N GLU A 198 4.48 -18.12 18.52
CA GLU A 198 4.68 -16.79 19.07
C GLU A 198 5.67 -16.00 18.19
N ASN A 199 5.16 -14.98 17.49
CA ASN A 199 5.96 -14.04 16.72
C ASN A 199 6.83 -13.17 17.64
N LEU A 200 8.11 -13.04 17.29
CA LEU A 200 9.07 -12.41 18.16
C LEU A 200 10.19 -11.69 17.39
N ASP A 201 10.32 -10.39 17.65
CA ASP A 201 11.55 -9.60 17.50
C ASP A 201 12.51 -9.98 18.64
N ILE A 202 13.71 -10.53 18.36
CA ILE A 202 14.57 -11.09 19.42
C ILE A 202 16.06 -10.97 19.14
N ASN A 203 16.82 -10.52 20.16
CA ASN A 203 18.29 -10.52 20.14
C ASN A 203 18.97 -11.22 21.34
N GLU A 204 18.26 -11.67 22.39
CA GLU A 204 18.94 -12.26 23.58
C GLU A 204 18.36 -13.60 24.06
N VAL A 205 19.25 -14.49 24.48
CA VAL A 205 18.96 -15.87 24.94
C VAL A 205 19.26 -15.97 26.43
N ASP A 206 18.36 -16.57 27.20
CA ASP A 206 18.55 -16.76 28.65
C ASP A 206 19.82 -17.58 28.95
N SER A 207 20.74 -17.01 29.73
CA SER A 207 22.03 -17.62 30.05
C SER A 207 21.95 -18.67 31.18
N ASP A 208 20.90 -18.62 31.99
CA ASP A 208 20.77 -19.44 33.20
C ASP A 208 20.07 -20.78 32.93
N ASN A 209 19.14 -20.83 31.98
CA ASN A 209 18.28 -21.99 31.73
C ASN A 209 18.68 -22.78 30.46
N ARG A 210 19.81 -23.51 30.54
CA ARG A 210 20.35 -24.31 29.43
C ARG A 210 20.30 -25.81 29.76
N ASP A 211 19.28 -26.51 29.25
CA ASP A 211 19.16 -27.96 29.37
C ASP A 211 19.86 -28.63 28.19
N VAL A 212 20.87 -29.46 28.47
CA VAL A 212 21.65 -30.12 27.42
C VAL A 212 20.91 -31.37 26.98
N ILE A 213 20.46 -31.38 25.72
CA ILE A 213 19.81 -32.55 25.11
C ILE A 213 20.90 -33.49 24.58
N LYS A 214 21.77 -32.99 23.70
CA LYS A 214 22.83 -33.77 23.06
C LYS A 214 24.19 -33.10 23.25
N GLY A 215 25.24 -33.88 23.48
CA GLY A 215 26.61 -33.40 23.45
C GLY A 215 27.03 -32.63 24.71
N ARG A 216 27.71 -31.49 24.53
CA ARG A 216 28.27 -30.67 25.61
C ARG A 216 27.53 -29.35 25.73
N ARG A 217 27.61 -28.71 26.89
CA ARG A 217 27.08 -27.35 27.08
C ARG A 217 27.81 -26.38 26.16
N ILE A 218 27.06 -25.68 25.32
CA ILE A 218 27.58 -24.68 24.39
C ILE A 218 27.81 -23.37 25.17
N ARG A 219 29.04 -22.84 25.12
CA ARG A 219 29.44 -21.55 25.72
C ARG A 219 29.86 -20.52 24.68
N ASP A 220 30.00 -20.94 23.43
CA ASP A 220 30.42 -20.10 22.32
C ASP A 220 29.30 -19.11 21.96
N SER A 221 29.66 -17.97 21.37
CA SER A 221 28.70 -17.04 20.78
C SER A 221 28.06 -17.69 19.55
N TYR A 222 26.75 -17.48 19.39
CA TYR A 222 26.04 -17.91 18.19
C TYR A 222 26.08 -16.81 17.12
N ILE A 223 25.94 -17.21 15.86
CA ILE A 223 25.79 -16.35 14.69
C ILE A 223 24.38 -16.49 14.10
N SER A 224 23.97 -15.54 13.26
CA SER A 224 22.69 -15.64 12.53
C SER A 224 22.76 -16.72 11.44
N ILE A 225 21.62 -17.29 11.08
CA ILE A 225 21.53 -18.29 10.00
C ILE A 225 21.97 -17.65 8.67
N SER A 226 21.54 -16.42 8.37
CA SER A 226 21.99 -15.72 7.15
C SER A 226 23.51 -15.54 7.09
N GLU A 227 24.15 -15.19 8.22
CA GLU A 227 25.61 -15.07 8.32
C GLU A 227 26.31 -16.42 8.17
N ALA A 228 25.74 -17.47 8.77
CA ALA A 228 26.25 -18.83 8.64
C ALA A 228 26.30 -19.27 7.16
N PHE A 229 25.24 -18.96 6.40
CA PHE A 229 25.18 -19.20 4.96
C PHE A 229 26.19 -18.34 4.17
N ALA A 230 26.38 -17.08 4.55
CA ALA A 230 27.23 -16.16 3.81
C ALA A 230 28.73 -16.42 3.98
N SER A 231 29.19 -16.81 5.18
CA SER A 231 30.62 -16.78 5.54
C SER A 231 31.17 -18.06 6.18
N HIS A 232 30.32 -19.02 6.58
CA HIS A 232 30.75 -20.19 7.36
C HIS A 232 30.32 -21.54 6.75
N MET A 233 30.22 -21.59 5.42
CA MET A 233 29.93 -22.82 4.69
C MET A 233 30.99 -23.90 4.93
N ASN A 234 30.55 -25.11 5.27
CA ASN A 234 31.40 -26.26 5.60
C ASN A 234 32.20 -26.13 6.92
N GLU A 235 31.88 -25.14 7.74
CA GLU A 235 32.49 -24.92 9.06
C GLU A 235 31.57 -25.36 10.21
N ASN A 236 32.15 -25.46 11.41
CA ASN A 236 31.39 -25.66 12.63
C ASN A 236 30.84 -24.33 13.10
N VAL A 237 29.51 -24.21 13.12
CA VAL A 237 28.80 -23.01 13.53
C VAL A 237 27.98 -23.26 14.78
N VAL A 238 27.68 -22.19 15.50
CA VAL A 238 26.72 -22.19 16.60
C VAL A 238 25.57 -21.28 16.20
N ILE A 239 24.35 -21.82 16.18
CA ILE A 239 23.14 -21.06 15.87
C ILE A 239 22.14 -21.18 17.02
N CYS A 240 21.29 -20.19 17.19
CA CYS A 240 20.14 -20.24 18.10
C CYS A 240 18.88 -19.95 17.29
N ALA A 241 17.94 -20.90 17.28
CA ALA A 241 16.79 -20.87 16.39
C ALA A 241 15.58 -21.59 17.01
N ASP A 242 14.40 -21.19 16.57
CA ASP A 242 13.11 -21.72 17.01
C ASP A 242 12.67 -22.86 16.08
N VAL A 243 12.25 -23.97 16.68
CA VAL A 243 11.78 -25.16 15.95
C VAL A 243 10.33 -24.95 15.53
N PHE A 244 10.05 -24.89 14.23
CA PHE A 244 8.68 -24.77 13.72
C PHE A 244 8.17 -26.03 13.05
N ASP A 245 9.07 -26.93 12.63
CA ASP A 245 8.70 -28.25 12.12
C ASP A 245 9.63 -29.37 12.58
N MET A 246 9.09 -30.58 12.68
CA MET A 246 9.78 -31.75 13.20
C MET A 246 9.32 -33.02 12.47
N ASP A 247 10.28 -33.82 12.01
CA ASP A 247 10.03 -35.13 11.38
C ASP A 247 10.94 -36.20 12.00
N ARG A 248 10.43 -37.43 12.10
CA ARG A 248 11.13 -38.60 12.65
C ARG A 248 10.99 -39.76 11.68
N ARG A 249 12.11 -40.27 11.16
CA ARG A 249 12.14 -41.42 10.24
C ARG A 249 13.12 -42.49 10.68
N GLU A 250 12.65 -43.72 10.81
CA GLU A 250 13.52 -44.88 11.07
C GLU A 250 14.19 -45.35 9.78
N LEU A 251 15.49 -45.61 9.86
CA LEU A 251 16.30 -46.14 8.77
C LEU A 251 16.49 -47.65 8.91
N ARG A 252 16.72 -48.31 7.77
CA ARG A 252 16.96 -49.76 7.68
C ARG A 252 18.22 -50.26 8.42
N ASN A 253 19.07 -49.36 8.93
CA ASN A 253 20.34 -49.66 9.59
C ASN A 253 20.29 -49.52 11.13
N ASN A 254 19.10 -49.69 11.73
CA ASN A 254 18.87 -49.56 13.18
C ASN A 254 19.23 -48.17 13.76
N LYS A 255 19.12 -47.15 12.91
CA LYS A 255 19.24 -45.74 13.27
C LYS A 255 17.95 -45.02 12.92
N THR A 256 17.67 -43.94 13.62
CA THR A 256 16.60 -42.99 13.28
C THR A 256 17.22 -41.66 12.91
N VAL A 257 16.60 -40.98 11.94
CA VAL A 257 16.85 -39.59 11.63
C VAL A 257 15.78 -38.75 12.27
N LEU A 258 16.20 -37.81 13.12
CA LEU A 258 15.37 -36.72 13.60
C LEU A 258 15.73 -35.48 12.79
N THR A 259 14.72 -34.87 12.17
CA THR A 259 14.86 -33.67 11.36
C THR A 259 14.11 -32.55 12.06
N PHE A 260 14.81 -31.50 12.43
CA PHE A 260 14.21 -30.28 12.99
C PHE A 260 14.39 -29.16 11.98
N THR A 261 13.29 -28.53 11.56
CA THR A 261 13.35 -27.32 10.74
C THR A 261 13.28 -26.13 11.68
N VAL A 262 14.34 -25.32 11.64
CA VAL A 262 14.56 -24.23 12.59
C VAL A 262 14.68 -22.90 11.88
N THR A 263 14.24 -21.82 12.53
CA THR A 263 14.42 -20.45 12.03
C THR A 263 14.86 -19.52 13.13
N ASP A 264 15.76 -18.59 12.82
CA ASP A 264 16.11 -17.48 13.71
C ASP A 264 15.42 -16.17 13.26
N TYR A 265 14.51 -16.27 12.29
CA TYR A 265 13.84 -15.20 11.54
C TYR A 265 14.72 -14.41 10.55
N THR A 266 16.03 -14.71 10.47
CA THR A 266 16.91 -14.22 9.39
C THR A 266 17.02 -15.24 8.25
N GLY A 267 16.92 -16.53 8.60
CA GLY A 267 16.83 -17.63 7.66
C GLY A 267 16.18 -18.86 8.28
N SER A 268 16.05 -19.91 7.48
CA SER A 268 15.61 -21.23 7.94
C SER A 268 16.65 -22.27 7.57
N LEU A 269 16.77 -23.30 8.41
CA LEU A 269 17.76 -24.35 8.23
C LEU A 269 17.25 -25.68 8.76
N ILE A 270 17.75 -26.77 8.18
CA ILE A 270 17.45 -28.12 8.63
C ILE A 270 18.55 -28.62 9.57
N VAL A 271 18.18 -29.08 10.75
CA VAL A 271 19.06 -29.77 11.69
C VAL A 271 18.76 -31.27 11.64
N LYS A 272 19.73 -32.08 11.22
CA LYS A 272 19.57 -33.54 11.10
C LYS A 272 20.39 -34.27 12.15
N VAL A 273 19.72 -35.10 12.93
CA VAL A 273 20.35 -35.95 13.95
C VAL A 273 20.20 -37.41 13.55
N PHE A 274 21.34 -38.09 13.39
CA PHE A 274 21.37 -39.54 13.22
C PHE A 274 21.72 -40.19 14.54
N GLU A 275 20.83 -41.01 15.07
CA GLU A 275 21.04 -41.69 16.34
C GLU A 275 20.62 -43.16 16.24
N LYS A 276 21.25 -44.03 17.05
CA LYS A 276 20.81 -45.44 17.13
C LYS A 276 19.46 -45.52 17.82
N ASN A 277 18.61 -46.46 17.40
CA ASN A 277 17.25 -46.58 17.93
C ASN A 277 17.21 -46.75 19.47
N GLU A 278 18.19 -47.45 20.03
CA GLU A 278 18.35 -47.67 21.47
C GLU A 278 18.66 -46.38 22.26
N ASP A 279 19.36 -45.42 21.66
CA ASP A 279 19.87 -44.23 22.35
C ASP A 279 18.87 -43.05 22.32
N ILE A 280 17.87 -43.08 21.43
CA ILE A 280 16.92 -41.97 21.21
C ILE A 280 16.07 -41.70 22.44
N GLU A 281 15.52 -42.75 23.06
CA GLU A 281 14.66 -42.62 24.24
C GLU A 281 15.45 -42.15 25.46
N HIS A 282 16.78 -42.35 25.48
CA HIS A 282 17.64 -41.96 26.59
C HIS A 282 18.18 -40.53 26.50
N ILE A 283 18.37 -40.00 25.28
CA ILE A 283 18.91 -38.64 25.07
C ILE A 283 17.84 -37.55 25.28
N GLY A 284 16.55 -37.93 25.19
CA GLY A 284 15.44 -37.06 25.54
C GLY A 284 15.14 -36.00 24.48
N TYR A 285 15.25 -36.35 23.19
CA TYR A 285 14.84 -35.50 22.07
C TYR A 285 13.34 -35.17 22.09
N ASP A 286 12.51 -35.98 22.75
CA ASP A 286 11.07 -35.76 22.94
C ASP A 286 10.75 -34.48 23.74
N ARG A 287 11.75 -33.90 24.41
CA ARG A 287 11.63 -32.60 25.09
C ARG A 287 11.60 -31.42 24.10
N ILE A 288 12.10 -31.60 22.89
CA ILE A 288 12.04 -30.59 21.83
C ILE A 288 10.66 -30.68 21.18
N LYS A 289 9.92 -29.58 21.19
CA LYS A 289 8.59 -29.47 20.57
C LYS A 289 8.56 -28.31 19.58
N LYS A 290 7.55 -28.28 18.71
CA LYS A 290 7.24 -27.08 17.91
C LYS A 290 7.06 -25.87 18.85
N GLY A 291 7.70 -24.75 18.53
CA GLY A 291 7.80 -23.55 19.37
C GLY A 291 8.98 -23.55 20.37
N SER A 292 9.77 -24.63 20.46
CA SER A 292 10.95 -24.66 21.33
C SER A 292 12.13 -23.92 20.72
N THR A 293 12.82 -23.10 21.50
CA THR A 293 14.10 -22.51 21.10
C THR A 293 15.25 -23.48 21.39
N ILE A 294 16.06 -23.78 20.39
CA ILE A 294 17.26 -24.60 20.54
C ILE A 294 18.52 -23.83 20.14
N MET A 295 19.61 -24.12 20.83
CA MET A 295 20.95 -23.70 20.45
C MET A 295 21.72 -24.92 19.96
N VAL A 296 22.23 -24.84 18.74
CA VAL A 296 22.80 -25.96 18.01
C VAL A 296 24.23 -25.63 17.63
N ARG A 297 25.17 -26.51 17.99
CA ARG A 297 26.55 -26.48 17.51
C ARG A 297 26.79 -27.66 16.61
N GLY A 298 27.24 -27.43 15.39
CA GLY A 298 27.53 -28.50 14.45
C GLY A 298 28.08 -28.01 13.12
N LYS A 299 28.40 -28.96 12.25
CA LYS A 299 28.95 -28.67 10.93
C LYS A 299 27.82 -28.31 9.97
N LEU A 300 27.85 -27.10 9.43
CA LEU A 300 26.97 -26.66 8.34
C LEU A 300 27.51 -27.22 7.02
N GLY A 301 26.70 -27.91 6.25
CA GLY A 301 27.12 -28.43 4.95
C GLY A 301 25.95 -28.75 4.03
N TYR A 302 26.23 -28.90 2.75
CA TYR A 302 25.24 -29.31 1.77
C TYR A 302 24.99 -30.82 1.85
N ASP A 303 23.75 -31.22 2.07
CA ASP A 303 23.32 -32.61 2.05
C ASP A 303 22.79 -32.97 0.66
N THR A 304 23.55 -33.80 -0.05
CA THR A 304 23.22 -34.26 -1.41
C THR A 304 22.01 -35.18 -1.47
N PHE A 305 21.56 -35.74 -0.34
CA PHE A 305 20.36 -36.59 -0.30
C PHE A 305 19.07 -35.76 -0.26
N SER A 306 19.06 -34.66 0.52
CA SER A 306 17.92 -33.74 0.55
C SER A 306 18.01 -32.59 -0.45
N ASN A 307 19.14 -32.45 -1.16
CA ASN A 307 19.44 -31.29 -1.98
C ASN A 307 19.27 -29.96 -1.23
N ASP A 308 19.72 -29.93 0.02
CA ASP A 308 19.56 -28.76 0.88
C ASP A 308 20.70 -28.67 1.90
N TYR A 309 20.94 -27.49 2.43
CA TYR A 309 21.91 -27.27 3.49
C TYR A 309 21.35 -27.74 4.82
N SER A 310 22.19 -28.43 5.58
CA SER A 310 21.82 -28.90 6.92
C SER A 310 22.98 -28.77 7.89
N ILE A 311 22.63 -28.65 9.17
CA ILE A 311 23.58 -28.82 10.26
C ILE A 311 23.47 -30.23 10.82
N MET A 312 24.62 -30.90 10.88
CA MET A 312 24.80 -32.12 11.66
C MET A 312 25.30 -31.72 13.04
N PRO A 313 24.48 -31.81 14.10
CA PRO A 313 24.81 -31.21 15.38
C PRO A 313 25.68 -32.13 16.25
N ASP A 314 26.77 -31.58 16.74
CA ASP A 314 27.60 -32.17 17.79
C ASP A 314 26.95 -31.95 19.17
N SER A 315 26.23 -30.84 19.34
CA SER A 315 25.56 -30.49 20.59
C SER A 315 24.25 -29.73 20.35
N ILE A 316 23.23 -30.06 21.13
CA ILE A 316 21.91 -29.42 21.12
C ILE A 316 21.57 -29.06 22.56
N VAL A 317 21.27 -27.79 22.78
CA VAL A 317 20.87 -27.24 24.08
C VAL A 317 19.50 -26.61 23.93
N LEU A 318 18.54 -27.05 24.75
CA LEU A 318 17.24 -26.41 24.85
C LEU A 318 17.41 -25.12 25.67
N THR A 319 16.86 -24.02 25.15
CA THR A 319 16.94 -22.71 25.79
C THR A 319 15.60 -22.00 25.69
N LYS A 320 15.49 -20.82 26.31
CA LYS A 320 14.35 -19.93 26.14
C LYS A 320 14.84 -18.61 25.58
N ARG A 321 14.20 -18.13 24.51
CA ARG A 321 14.41 -16.78 24.03
C ARG A 321 13.79 -15.78 25.00
N ILE A 322 14.52 -14.70 25.28
CA ILE A 322 14.01 -13.61 26.10
C ILE A 322 13.12 -12.78 25.19
N GLN A 323 11.81 -12.85 25.42
CA GLN A 323 10.87 -12.00 24.70
C GLN A 323 11.17 -10.53 25.04
N LYS A 324 11.06 -9.63 24.04
CA LYS A 324 11.18 -8.19 24.25
C LYS A 324 10.17 -7.76 25.30
N LYS A 325 10.62 -7.03 26.32
CA LYS A 325 9.76 -6.50 27.39
C LYS A 325 9.66 -4.99 27.28
N ASP A 326 8.49 -4.46 27.56
CA ASP A 326 8.30 -3.04 27.81
C ASP A 326 8.83 -2.72 29.22
N THR A 327 9.93 -1.96 29.30
CA THR A 327 10.57 -1.55 30.56
C THR A 327 10.14 -0.17 31.05
N ALA A 328 9.20 0.49 30.35
CA ALA A 328 8.76 1.82 30.73
C ALA A 328 7.93 1.78 32.03
N GLU A 329 8.12 2.79 32.89
CA GLU A 329 7.33 2.98 34.12
C GLU A 329 5.87 3.29 33.81
N LYS A 330 5.64 4.14 32.79
CA LYS A 330 4.30 4.46 32.29
C LYS A 330 4.04 3.67 31.01
N LYS A 331 3.03 2.80 31.09
CA LYS A 331 2.69 1.87 30.01
C LYS A 331 1.97 2.57 28.86
N ARG A 332 2.35 2.20 27.63
CA ARG A 332 1.75 2.68 26.38
C ARG A 332 0.37 2.06 26.19
N VAL A 333 -0.48 2.74 25.42
CA VAL A 333 -1.67 2.15 24.79
C VAL A 333 -1.51 2.34 23.30
N GLU A 334 -1.62 1.25 22.53
CA GLU A 334 -1.65 1.33 21.08
C GLU A 334 -3.06 1.71 20.62
N LEU A 335 -3.15 2.71 19.73
CA LEU A 335 -4.42 3.26 19.26
C LEU A 335 -4.67 3.01 17.77
N HIS A 336 -3.66 2.55 17.03
CA HIS A 336 -3.77 2.20 15.61
C HIS A 336 -3.03 0.89 15.37
N MET A 337 -3.75 -0.15 14.97
CA MET A 337 -3.19 -1.49 14.78
C MET A 337 -4.01 -2.30 13.80
N HIS A 338 -3.32 -2.94 12.86
CA HIS A 338 -3.90 -3.86 11.89
C HIS A 338 -3.66 -5.30 12.27
N THR A 339 -4.65 -6.13 11.97
CA THR A 339 -4.64 -7.57 12.19
C THR A 339 -4.58 -8.30 10.85
N SER A 340 -4.40 -9.62 10.87
CA SER A 340 -4.49 -10.46 9.68
C SER A 340 -5.80 -10.37 8.89
N MET A 341 -6.82 -9.69 9.43
CA MET A 341 -8.07 -9.42 8.71
C MET A 341 -7.94 -8.24 7.74
N SER A 342 -7.03 -7.30 7.96
CA SER A 342 -6.68 -6.26 6.98
C SER A 342 -6.09 -6.93 5.73
N ALA A 343 -6.92 -7.07 4.69
CA ALA A 343 -6.62 -7.87 3.51
C ALA A 343 -5.31 -7.47 2.84
N MET A 344 -4.40 -8.45 2.69
CA MET A 344 -3.10 -8.32 2.02
C MET A 344 -2.16 -7.24 2.62
N ASP A 345 -2.43 -6.78 3.85
CA ASP A 345 -1.68 -5.69 4.47
C ASP A 345 -0.98 -6.14 5.77
N ALA A 346 -1.73 -6.74 6.71
CA ALA A 346 -1.18 -7.20 7.97
C ALA A 346 -1.22 -8.73 8.10
N VAL A 347 -0.27 -9.26 8.88
CA VAL A 347 -0.02 -10.72 8.96
C VAL A 347 -0.25 -11.29 10.35
N THR A 348 -0.41 -10.45 11.38
CA THR A 348 -0.48 -10.91 12.78
C THR A 348 -1.93 -11.05 13.22
N PRO A 349 -2.36 -12.23 13.74
CA PRO A 349 -3.71 -12.41 14.26
C PRO A 349 -4.01 -11.50 15.46
N ALA A 350 -5.28 -11.18 15.64
CA ALA A 350 -5.73 -10.31 16.73
C ALA A 350 -5.39 -10.90 18.10
N SER A 351 -5.52 -12.21 18.26
CA SER A 351 -5.19 -12.90 19.50
C SER A 351 -3.74 -12.71 19.95
N VAL A 352 -2.79 -12.74 19.01
CA VAL A 352 -1.36 -12.57 19.27
C VAL A 352 -1.05 -11.13 19.70
N ILE A 353 -1.65 -10.15 19.03
CA ILE A 353 -1.50 -8.72 19.34
C ILE A 353 -2.01 -8.43 20.76
N VAL A 354 -3.21 -8.93 21.08
CA VAL A 354 -3.87 -8.70 22.37
C VAL A 354 -3.07 -9.32 23.52
N LYS A 355 -2.62 -10.58 23.37
CA LYS A 355 -1.75 -11.25 24.35
C LYS A 355 -0.44 -10.48 24.56
N ARG A 356 0.20 -10.02 23.47
CA ARG A 356 1.46 -9.28 23.56
C ARG A 356 1.31 -7.95 24.30
N ALA A 357 0.24 -7.20 24.03
CA ALA A 357 -0.03 -5.95 24.75
C ALA A 357 -0.24 -6.20 26.25
N TYR A 358 -0.95 -7.28 26.60
CA TYR A 358 -1.13 -7.70 27.99
C TYR A 358 0.19 -8.10 28.66
N GLU A 359 1.04 -8.91 28.00
CA GLU A 359 2.37 -9.30 28.50
C GLU A 359 3.29 -8.10 28.75
N TRP A 360 3.15 -7.04 27.96
CA TRP A 360 3.87 -5.77 28.15
C TRP A 360 3.30 -4.90 29.27
N GLY A 361 2.16 -5.30 29.86
CA GLY A 361 1.46 -4.56 30.89
C GLY A 361 0.75 -3.33 30.36
N HIS A 362 0.43 -3.28 29.06
CA HIS A 362 -0.35 -2.17 28.50
C HIS A 362 -1.78 -2.26 29.07
N PRO A 363 -2.40 -1.15 29.50
CA PRO A 363 -3.76 -1.20 30.05
C PRO A 363 -4.82 -1.40 28.95
N ALA A 364 -4.49 -1.10 27.69
CA ALA A 364 -5.38 -1.31 26.58
C ALA A 364 -4.64 -1.45 25.24
N VAL A 365 -5.33 -1.97 24.23
CA VAL A 365 -4.88 -2.06 22.84
C VAL A 365 -6.05 -1.84 21.88
N ALA A 366 -5.87 -1.04 20.83
CA ALA A 366 -6.86 -0.84 19.79
C ALA A 366 -6.72 -1.84 18.64
N ILE A 367 -7.84 -2.12 17.97
CA ILE A 367 -7.90 -2.87 16.70
C ILE A 367 -8.61 -1.99 15.70
N THR A 368 -7.95 -1.64 14.60
CA THR A 368 -8.40 -0.66 13.61
C THR A 368 -8.10 -1.17 12.20
N ASP A 369 -8.72 -2.29 11.81
CA ASP A 369 -8.55 -2.86 10.46
C ASP A 369 -9.13 -1.95 9.36
N HIS A 370 -8.67 -2.15 8.13
CA HIS A 370 -9.03 -1.37 6.94
C HIS A 370 -10.49 -1.56 6.51
N GLY A 371 -11.35 -0.59 6.81
CA GLY A 371 -12.74 -0.58 6.38
C GLY A 371 -13.61 -1.73 6.93
N ILE A 372 -13.09 -2.53 7.85
CA ILE A 372 -13.73 -3.75 8.37
C ILE A 372 -13.50 -3.89 9.89
N VAL A 373 -14.27 -4.82 10.49
CA VAL A 373 -14.23 -5.13 11.92
C VAL A 373 -14.21 -6.65 12.19
N GLN A 374 -13.71 -7.42 11.22
CA GLN A 374 -13.79 -8.89 11.24
C GLN A 374 -12.95 -9.54 12.35
N ALA A 375 -11.92 -8.85 12.86
CA ALA A 375 -11.08 -9.32 13.94
C ALA A 375 -11.74 -9.24 15.34
N PHE A 376 -12.89 -8.57 15.47
CA PHE A 376 -13.52 -8.31 16.76
C PHE A 376 -13.88 -9.58 17.55
N PRO A 377 -14.47 -10.64 16.95
CA PRO A 377 -14.79 -11.85 17.69
C PRO A 377 -13.55 -12.55 18.26
N GLU A 378 -12.47 -12.63 17.50
CA GLU A 378 -11.20 -13.22 17.95
C GLU A 378 -10.59 -12.42 19.10
N ALA A 379 -10.59 -11.10 18.98
CA ALA A 379 -10.10 -10.21 20.04
C ALA A 379 -10.93 -10.34 21.32
N MET A 380 -12.26 -10.42 21.20
CA MET A 380 -13.17 -10.58 22.33
C MET A 380 -12.90 -11.90 23.07
N ASN A 381 -12.84 -13.02 22.34
CA ASN A 381 -12.52 -14.33 22.92
C ASN A 381 -11.15 -14.33 23.61
N THR A 382 -10.18 -13.60 23.05
CA THR A 382 -8.83 -13.50 23.63
C THR A 382 -8.85 -12.73 24.95
N VAL A 383 -9.53 -11.59 25.01
CA VAL A 383 -9.67 -10.82 26.27
C VAL A 383 -10.40 -11.63 27.34
N GLU A 384 -11.47 -12.34 26.95
CA GLU A 384 -12.20 -13.23 27.87
C GLU A 384 -11.29 -14.35 28.41
N SER A 385 -10.38 -14.87 27.59
CA SER A 385 -9.41 -15.87 28.04
C SER A 385 -8.31 -15.34 28.97
N ILE A 386 -8.05 -14.03 28.95
CA ILE A 386 -7.07 -13.37 29.84
C ILE A 386 -7.67 -13.15 31.23
N ASP A 387 -8.97 -12.88 31.31
CA ASP A 387 -9.73 -12.72 32.57
C ASP A 387 -9.14 -11.64 33.51
N ASP A 388 -8.71 -10.50 32.95
CA ASP A 388 -8.27 -9.32 33.70
C ASP A 388 -9.17 -8.11 33.41
N GLU A 389 -9.94 -7.68 34.42
CA GLU A 389 -10.84 -6.51 34.33
C GLU A 389 -10.10 -5.19 34.06
N ASN A 390 -8.79 -5.12 34.30
CA ASN A 390 -7.98 -3.91 34.10
C ASN A 390 -7.44 -3.77 32.67
N PHE A 391 -7.58 -4.82 31.85
CA PHE A 391 -7.10 -4.83 30.47
C PHE A 391 -8.27 -4.73 29.48
N LYS A 392 -8.15 -3.83 28.50
CA LYS A 392 -9.24 -3.52 27.58
C LYS A 392 -8.80 -3.53 26.12
N VAL A 393 -9.63 -4.11 25.25
CA VAL A 393 -9.54 -3.89 23.81
C VAL A 393 -10.41 -2.69 23.39
N ILE A 394 -9.85 -1.82 22.57
CA ILE A 394 -10.54 -0.68 21.96
C ILE A 394 -10.93 -1.09 20.53
N TYR A 395 -12.21 -1.33 20.34
CA TYR A 395 -12.77 -1.71 19.04
C TYR A 395 -12.91 -0.49 18.14
N GLY A 396 -12.13 -0.43 17.07
CA GLY A 396 -12.12 0.64 16.08
C GLY A 396 -12.13 0.13 14.65
N CYS A 397 -12.07 1.05 13.69
CA CYS A 397 -12.04 0.78 12.26
C CYS A 397 -11.28 1.92 11.59
N GLU A 398 -10.35 1.61 10.70
CA GLU A 398 -9.77 2.61 9.79
C GLU A 398 -10.74 2.79 8.63
N ALA A 399 -11.57 3.84 8.71
CA ALA A 399 -12.61 4.09 7.72
C ALA A 399 -12.11 4.95 6.55
N TYR A 400 -12.50 4.57 5.34
CA TYR A 400 -12.32 5.42 4.16
C TYR A 400 -13.38 6.51 4.15
N VAL A 401 -12.95 7.76 4.31
CA VAL A 401 -13.84 8.92 4.24
C VAL A 401 -13.58 9.64 2.93
N VAL A 402 -14.64 9.82 2.14
CA VAL A 402 -14.62 10.69 0.96
C VAL A 402 -15.21 12.04 1.36
N ASN A 403 -14.55 13.12 0.95
CA ASN A 403 -15.02 14.47 1.25
C ASN A 403 -16.23 14.82 0.38
N ASP A 404 -17.40 14.95 0.99
CA ASP A 404 -18.67 15.34 0.37
C ASP A 404 -18.99 16.84 0.53
N THR A 405 -18.13 17.60 1.23
CA THR A 405 -18.39 19.02 1.54
C THR A 405 -18.05 20.01 0.42
N ASP A 406 -17.42 19.57 -0.67
CA ASP A 406 -17.27 20.34 -1.91
C ASP A 406 -17.63 19.44 -3.11
N PRO A 407 -18.92 19.22 -3.41
CA PRO A 407 -19.30 18.70 -4.71
C PRO A 407 -18.80 19.71 -5.73
N VAL A 408 -17.95 19.29 -6.66
CA VAL A 408 -17.66 20.07 -7.86
C VAL A 408 -18.95 20.11 -8.67
N PHE A 409 -19.82 21.06 -8.34
CA PHE A 409 -20.94 21.42 -9.19
C PHE A 409 -20.33 22.02 -10.46
N ILE A 410 -20.42 21.31 -11.58
CA ILE A 410 -20.16 21.91 -12.90
C ILE A 410 -21.36 22.81 -13.21
N ILE A 411 -21.44 23.96 -12.52
CA ILE A 411 -22.36 25.04 -12.87
C ILE A 411 -21.59 25.92 -13.86
N SER A 412 -21.88 25.76 -15.14
CA SER A 412 -21.24 26.53 -16.21
C SER A 412 -21.61 28.02 -16.16
N GLU A 413 -22.78 28.36 -15.63
CA GLU A 413 -23.27 29.74 -15.46
C GLU A 413 -24.08 29.88 -14.16
N PRO A 414 -24.01 31.03 -13.46
CA PRO A 414 -24.83 31.27 -12.27
C PRO A 414 -26.32 31.05 -12.56
N ASP A 415 -26.96 30.18 -11.79
CA ASP A 415 -28.36 29.82 -11.95
C ASP A 415 -29.14 30.14 -10.67
N GLU A 416 -30.27 30.83 -10.80
CA GLU A 416 -31.13 31.20 -9.67
C GLU A 416 -32.21 30.13 -9.36
N ARG A 417 -32.28 29.07 -10.17
CA ARG A 417 -33.24 27.96 -9.99
C ARG A 417 -32.99 27.19 -8.70
N SER A 418 -34.08 26.79 -8.06
CA SER A 418 -34.10 25.94 -6.86
C SER A 418 -34.12 24.46 -7.24
N TYR A 419 -33.73 23.56 -6.33
CA TYR A 419 -33.91 22.11 -6.49
C TYR A 419 -35.39 21.67 -6.61
N ASN A 420 -36.34 22.58 -6.33
CA ASN A 420 -37.77 22.35 -6.55
C ASN A 420 -38.23 22.68 -7.98
N ASP A 421 -37.41 23.42 -8.75
CA ASP A 421 -37.68 23.70 -10.15
C ASP A 421 -37.47 22.47 -11.03
N GLU A 422 -37.78 22.61 -12.32
CA GLU A 422 -37.65 21.52 -13.28
C GLU A 422 -36.16 21.25 -13.58
N ILE A 423 -35.71 20.04 -13.25
CA ILE A 423 -34.37 19.54 -13.54
C ILE A 423 -34.45 18.24 -14.32
N ILE A 424 -33.44 17.96 -15.13
CA ILE A 424 -33.37 16.75 -15.95
C ILE A 424 -32.16 15.96 -15.53
N ILE A 425 -32.40 14.77 -14.99
CA ILE A 425 -31.34 13.81 -14.69
C ILE A 425 -31.20 12.90 -15.90
N PHE A 426 -30.01 12.81 -16.47
CA PHE A 426 -29.78 11.99 -17.66
C PHE A 426 -28.47 11.19 -17.55
N ASP A 427 -28.40 10.14 -18.34
CA ASP A 427 -27.27 9.21 -18.47
C ASP A 427 -27.19 8.74 -19.92
N VAL A 428 -25.98 8.46 -20.40
CA VAL A 428 -25.78 7.93 -21.76
C VAL A 428 -24.90 6.68 -21.75
N GLU A 429 -25.25 5.73 -22.62
CA GLU A 429 -24.39 4.58 -22.91
C GLU A 429 -23.68 4.79 -24.24
N THR A 430 -22.46 4.25 -24.36
CA THR A 430 -21.58 4.54 -25.49
C THR A 430 -20.79 3.33 -25.94
N THR A 431 -20.28 3.36 -27.18
CA THR A 431 -19.39 2.33 -27.71
C THR A 431 -17.95 2.40 -27.17
N GLY A 432 -17.68 3.25 -26.17
CA GLY A 432 -16.36 3.45 -25.55
C GLY A 432 -16.14 4.85 -24.96
N LEU A 433 -14.96 5.12 -24.41
CA LEU A 433 -14.76 6.29 -23.52
C LEU A 433 -14.46 7.64 -24.21
N SER A 434 -14.07 7.64 -25.49
CA SER A 434 -13.69 8.85 -26.24
C SER A 434 -14.83 9.34 -27.15
N PRO A 435 -15.42 10.53 -26.90
CA PRO A 435 -16.51 11.08 -27.73
C PRO A 435 -16.13 11.25 -29.21
N GLN A 436 -14.86 11.53 -29.50
CA GLN A 436 -14.37 11.75 -30.88
C GLN A 436 -14.34 10.44 -31.68
N LYS A 437 -14.08 9.31 -31.01
CA LYS A 437 -13.90 8.00 -31.64
C LYS A 437 -15.14 7.10 -31.52
N HIS A 438 -15.92 7.27 -30.46
CA HIS A 438 -17.06 6.41 -30.12
C HIS A 438 -18.40 7.11 -30.35
N ARG A 439 -19.48 6.38 -30.14
CA ARG A 439 -20.86 6.77 -30.49
C ARG A 439 -21.82 6.40 -29.37
N LEU A 440 -22.95 7.08 -29.31
CA LEU A 440 -24.04 6.80 -28.37
C LEU A 440 -24.72 5.48 -28.73
N THR A 441 -25.11 4.71 -27.72
CA THR A 441 -25.92 3.49 -27.82
C THR A 441 -27.25 3.59 -27.09
N GLU A 442 -27.36 4.49 -26.10
CA GLU A 442 -28.59 4.78 -25.36
C GLU A 442 -28.57 6.21 -24.81
N ILE A 443 -29.75 6.81 -24.65
CA ILE A 443 -29.97 8.02 -23.86
C ILE A 443 -31.16 7.75 -22.91
N GLY A 444 -30.90 7.78 -21.62
CA GLY A 444 -31.91 7.69 -20.56
C GLY A 444 -32.02 9.01 -19.81
N ALA A 445 -33.24 9.46 -19.52
CA ALA A 445 -33.46 10.66 -18.73
C ALA A 445 -34.77 10.66 -17.95
N VAL A 446 -34.77 11.36 -16.81
CA VAL A 446 -35.98 11.66 -16.04
C VAL A 446 -36.07 13.15 -15.76
N LYS A 447 -37.28 13.67 -15.89
CA LYS A 447 -37.60 15.06 -15.57
C LYS A 447 -38.22 15.10 -14.18
N ILE A 448 -37.67 15.95 -13.33
CA ILE A 448 -38.05 16.05 -11.92
C ILE A 448 -38.51 17.46 -11.62
N ARG A 449 -39.58 17.58 -10.81
CA ARG A 449 -40.03 18.85 -10.21
C ARG A 449 -40.50 18.60 -8.79
N ASN A 450 -40.14 19.47 -7.85
CA ASN A 450 -40.39 19.26 -6.42
C ASN A 450 -39.93 17.88 -5.92
N MET A 451 -38.76 17.42 -6.38
CA MET A 451 -38.19 16.10 -6.05
C MET A 451 -39.07 14.90 -6.44
N GLN A 452 -40.01 15.08 -7.37
CA GLN A 452 -40.84 14.00 -7.94
C GLN A 452 -40.60 13.87 -9.43
N ILE A 453 -40.53 12.63 -9.92
CA ILE A 453 -40.46 12.35 -11.36
C ILE A 453 -41.80 12.74 -11.99
N ILE A 454 -41.76 13.63 -12.97
CA ILE A 454 -42.93 14.12 -13.70
C ILE A 454 -42.96 13.63 -15.15
N ASP A 455 -41.82 13.19 -15.68
CA ASP A 455 -41.70 12.62 -17.02
C ASP A 455 -40.42 11.77 -17.15
N SER A 456 -40.37 10.90 -18.14
CA SER A 456 -39.21 10.04 -18.43
C SER A 456 -38.99 9.88 -19.94
N PHE A 457 -37.73 9.84 -20.34
CA PHE A 457 -37.29 9.65 -21.71
C PHE A 457 -36.28 8.51 -21.76
N ASP A 458 -36.43 7.64 -22.75
CA ASP A 458 -35.58 6.48 -22.96
C ASP A 458 -35.53 6.18 -24.46
N THR A 459 -34.33 6.06 -25.02
CA THR A 459 -34.16 5.59 -26.39
C THR A 459 -32.82 4.89 -26.56
N PHE A 460 -32.85 3.74 -27.22
CA PHE A 460 -31.64 3.21 -27.86
C PHE A 460 -31.20 4.14 -29.00
N VAL A 461 -29.92 4.07 -29.33
CA VAL A 461 -29.30 4.84 -30.39
C VAL A 461 -28.51 3.90 -31.29
N ASN A 462 -28.75 3.96 -32.60
CA ASN A 462 -27.92 3.25 -33.56
C ASN A 462 -26.59 3.99 -33.74
N PRO A 463 -25.44 3.40 -33.31
CA PRO A 463 -24.15 4.07 -33.37
C PRO A 463 -23.53 4.09 -34.78
N GLU A 464 -24.14 3.40 -35.76
CA GLU A 464 -23.60 3.19 -37.11
C GLU A 464 -22.17 2.60 -37.13
N MET A 465 -21.81 1.86 -36.08
CA MET A 465 -20.54 1.16 -35.94
C MET A 465 -20.69 -0.09 -35.06
N ASP A 466 -19.71 -0.99 -35.12
CA ASP A 466 -19.69 -2.16 -34.25
C ASP A 466 -19.49 -1.76 -32.78
N ILE A 467 -20.26 -2.39 -31.90
CA ILE A 467 -20.14 -2.26 -30.45
C ILE A 467 -19.10 -3.28 -29.96
N PRO A 468 -18.02 -2.87 -29.27
CA PRO A 468 -17.05 -3.82 -28.73
C PRO A 468 -17.69 -4.82 -27.76
N ALA A 469 -17.16 -6.04 -27.72
CA ALA A 469 -17.68 -7.11 -26.86
C ALA A 469 -17.67 -6.73 -25.38
N GLU A 470 -16.60 -6.08 -24.92
CA GLU A 470 -16.45 -5.59 -23.55
C GLU A 470 -17.54 -4.57 -23.17
N ILE A 471 -17.93 -3.70 -24.10
CA ILE A 471 -19.03 -2.74 -23.90
C ILE A 471 -20.38 -3.45 -23.87
N THR A 472 -20.56 -4.45 -24.73
CA THR A 472 -21.78 -5.28 -24.72
C THR A 472 -21.92 -6.04 -23.41
N GLU A 473 -20.82 -6.56 -22.86
CA GLU A 473 -20.81 -7.23 -21.55
C GLU A 473 -21.13 -6.28 -20.40
N LEU A 474 -20.61 -5.04 -20.46
CA LEU A 474 -20.82 -4.02 -19.44
C LEU A 474 -22.26 -3.47 -19.43
N THR A 475 -22.78 -3.11 -20.60
CA THR A 475 -24.06 -2.38 -20.77
C THR A 475 -25.24 -3.31 -21.09
N GLY A 476 -24.95 -4.51 -21.59
CA GLY A 476 -25.96 -5.41 -22.13
C GLY A 476 -26.56 -4.97 -23.48
N ILE A 477 -26.03 -3.92 -24.12
CA ILE A 477 -26.51 -3.39 -25.40
C ILE A 477 -25.66 -3.96 -26.52
N ASP A 478 -26.27 -4.77 -27.40
CA ASP A 478 -25.61 -5.35 -28.57
C ASP A 478 -26.07 -4.67 -29.87
N SER A 479 -25.36 -4.95 -30.97
CA SER A 479 -25.69 -4.40 -32.29
C SER A 479 -27.09 -4.78 -32.79
N GLN A 480 -27.71 -5.84 -32.25
CA GLN A 480 -29.08 -6.24 -32.64
C GLN A 480 -30.13 -5.34 -31.98
N LYS A 481 -29.94 -4.99 -30.71
CA LYS A 481 -30.84 -4.10 -29.96
C LYS A 481 -30.92 -2.70 -30.55
N VAL A 482 -29.83 -2.22 -31.11
CA VAL A 482 -29.74 -0.86 -31.66
C VAL A 482 -29.94 -0.79 -33.18
N ALA A 483 -30.15 -1.91 -33.87
CA ALA A 483 -30.19 -1.96 -35.33
C ALA A 483 -31.28 -1.07 -35.93
N ASP A 484 -32.48 -1.13 -35.35
CA ASP A 484 -33.67 -0.36 -35.77
C ASP A 484 -33.88 0.93 -34.97
N ALA A 485 -32.94 1.25 -34.06
CA ALA A 485 -32.99 2.46 -33.23
C ALA A 485 -32.70 3.73 -34.05
N PRO A 486 -33.18 4.91 -33.61
CA PRO A 486 -32.84 6.18 -34.25
C PRO A 486 -31.33 6.40 -34.25
N LYS A 487 -30.83 7.08 -35.29
CA LYS A 487 -29.42 7.48 -35.33
C LYS A 487 -29.15 8.58 -34.31
N GLU A 488 -27.88 8.78 -33.94
CA GLU A 488 -27.48 9.73 -32.90
C GLU A 488 -28.03 11.16 -33.08
N ALA A 489 -28.18 11.67 -34.32
CA ALA A 489 -28.74 12.99 -34.57
C ALA A 489 -30.25 13.07 -34.26
N GLU A 490 -30.99 12.02 -34.60
CA GLU A 490 -32.43 11.93 -34.35
C GLU A 490 -32.70 11.69 -32.87
N ALA A 491 -31.97 10.76 -32.25
CA ALA A 491 -32.06 10.48 -30.82
C ALA A 491 -31.74 11.74 -29.99
N LEU A 492 -30.70 12.49 -30.38
CA LEU A 492 -30.37 13.74 -29.72
C LEU A 492 -31.47 14.79 -29.91
N GLY A 493 -32.06 14.90 -31.10
CA GLY A 493 -33.19 15.80 -31.34
C GLY A 493 -34.39 15.48 -30.44
N MET A 494 -34.73 14.19 -30.30
CA MET A 494 -35.80 13.74 -29.41
C MET A 494 -35.49 14.07 -27.93
N PHE A 495 -34.24 13.86 -27.50
CA PHE A 495 -33.80 14.21 -26.14
C PHE A 495 -33.85 15.72 -25.89
N MET A 496 -33.46 16.54 -26.87
CA MET A 496 -33.53 18.00 -26.81
C MET A 496 -34.98 18.50 -26.71
N ASP A 497 -35.89 17.90 -27.48
CA ASP A 497 -37.32 18.21 -27.41
C ASP A 497 -37.91 17.85 -26.04
N PHE A 498 -37.50 16.71 -25.46
CA PHE A 498 -37.83 16.34 -24.09
C PHE A 498 -37.30 17.36 -23.08
N CYS A 499 -36.09 17.87 -23.30
CA CYS A 499 -35.46 18.82 -22.40
C CYS A 499 -36.13 20.20 -22.40
N GLY A 500 -36.62 20.65 -23.54
CA GLY A 500 -37.17 21.99 -23.68
C GLY A 500 -36.10 23.08 -23.66
N LYS A 501 -36.50 24.33 -23.42
CA LYS A 501 -35.61 25.51 -23.52
C LYS A 501 -34.87 25.78 -22.22
N ASN A 502 -33.56 26.03 -22.31
CA ASN A 502 -32.69 26.32 -21.17
C ASN A 502 -32.87 25.30 -20.01
N PRO A 503 -32.65 24.00 -20.23
CA PRO A 503 -32.79 22.99 -19.17
C PRO A 503 -31.65 23.07 -18.14
N VAL A 504 -31.89 22.56 -16.92
CA VAL A 504 -30.79 22.16 -16.01
C VAL A 504 -30.56 20.67 -16.22
N LEU A 505 -29.38 20.30 -16.72
CA LEU A 505 -28.99 18.91 -16.90
C LEU A 505 -28.12 18.46 -15.72
N VAL A 506 -28.44 17.30 -15.16
CA VAL A 506 -27.75 16.67 -14.03
C VAL A 506 -27.37 15.26 -14.42
N ALA A 507 -26.12 14.86 -14.15
CA ALA A 507 -25.63 13.50 -14.39
C ALA A 507 -24.53 13.16 -13.37
N HIS A 508 -24.32 11.87 -13.10
CA HIS A 508 -23.32 11.42 -12.12
C HIS A 508 -21.88 11.70 -12.61
N ASN A 509 -21.66 11.62 -13.93
CA ASN A 509 -20.39 11.99 -14.56
C ASN A 509 -20.63 13.04 -15.65
N ALA A 510 -21.26 14.15 -15.28
CA ALA A 510 -21.73 15.16 -16.26
C ALA A 510 -20.68 15.58 -17.30
N SER A 511 -19.38 15.63 -16.97
CA SER A 511 -18.32 15.87 -17.97
C SER A 511 -18.27 14.83 -19.09
N PHE A 512 -18.46 13.55 -18.77
CA PHE A 512 -18.51 12.47 -19.74
C PHE A 512 -19.78 12.56 -20.59
N ASP A 513 -20.95 12.54 -19.96
CA ASP A 513 -22.24 12.51 -20.66
C ASP A 513 -22.40 13.72 -21.60
N THR A 514 -22.12 14.93 -21.08
CA THR A 514 -22.21 16.15 -21.88
C THR A 514 -21.16 16.22 -22.99
N SER A 515 -19.99 15.58 -22.83
CA SER A 515 -18.98 15.55 -23.89
C SER A 515 -19.45 14.75 -25.11
N PHE A 516 -20.20 13.66 -24.91
CA PHE A 516 -20.83 12.90 -26.00
C PHE A 516 -21.92 13.71 -26.68
N ILE A 517 -22.80 14.35 -25.91
CA ILE A 517 -23.84 15.23 -26.44
C ILE A 517 -23.23 16.36 -27.28
N ASN A 518 -22.20 17.03 -26.77
CA ASN A 518 -21.51 18.12 -27.46
C ASN A 518 -20.82 17.65 -28.75
N GLU A 519 -20.20 16.47 -28.74
CA GLU A 519 -19.56 15.93 -29.95
C GLU A 519 -20.59 15.50 -31.00
N VAL A 520 -21.76 14.99 -30.62
CA VAL A 520 -22.88 14.74 -31.55
C VAL A 520 -23.38 16.05 -32.14
N LYS A 521 -23.60 17.10 -31.32
CA LYS A 521 -23.96 18.45 -31.80
C LYS A 521 -22.98 18.95 -32.86
N LYS A 522 -21.68 18.83 -32.57
CA LYS A 522 -20.61 19.28 -33.45
C LYS A 522 -20.55 18.47 -34.76
N ARG A 523 -20.73 17.15 -34.70
CA ARG A 523 -20.68 16.27 -35.88
C ARG A 523 -21.86 16.50 -36.83
N HIS A 524 -23.03 16.83 -36.29
CA HIS A 524 -24.27 17.00 -37.06
C HIS A 524 -24.72 18.45 -37.25
N ASN A 525 -23.92 19.42 -36.79
CA ASN A 525 -24.24 20.86 -36.81
C ASN A 525 -25.62 21.17 -36.17
N ILE A 526 -25.88 20.59 -34.99
CA ILE A 526 -27.10 20.82 -34.23
C ILE A 526 -26.88 21.97 -33.24
N GLU A 527 -27.68 23.02 -33.35
CA GLU A 527 -27.74 24.12 -32.38
C GLU A 527 -28.78 23.80 -31.30
N PHE A 528 -28.42 24.05 -30.04
CA PHE A 528 -29.30 23.87 -28.89
C PHE A 528 -28.91 24.91 -27.84
N ASP A 529 -29.90 25.73 -27.48
CA ASP A 529 -29.82 26.86 -26.53
C ASP A 529 -30.30 26.46 -25.13
#